data_AF-A0A353HAG2-F1
#
_entry.id   AF-A0A353HAG2-F1
#
_cell.length_a   1.000
_cell.length_b   1.000
_cell.length_c   1.000
_cell.angle_alpha   90.00
_cell.angle_beta   90.00
_cell.angle_gamma   90.00
#
_symmetry.space_group_name_H-M   'P 1'
#
loop_
_entity.id
_entity.type
_entity.pdbx_description
1 polymer ?
#
loop_
_entity_poly.entity_id
_entity_poly.type
_entity_poly.pdbx_seq_one_letter_code
_entity_poly.pdbx_strand_id
1 'polypeptide(L)'
;PMDATFPVGDRLFCVEWETGNISSSHRAINKMALGILKKILIGGALIVPTREMYRYLTDRVGNLRELQPYFPLWKAFHVDEGLLVVIAIEHDAVSKDVPRIKKGTDGRALQ
;
A
#
# COMPACT_ATOMS: atom_id res chain seq x y z
N PRO A 1 1.26 -11.84 -8.37
CA PRO A 1 -0.20 -11.61 -8.30
C PRO A 1 -0.48 -10.23 -7.69
N MET A 2 -1.63 -9.65 -8.05
CA MET A 2 -2.20 -8.48 -7.37
C MET A 2 -3.13 -8.97 -6.26
N ASP A 3 -3.34 -8.19 -5.19
CA ASP A 3 -4.26 -8.61 -4.12
C ASP A 3 -5.71 -8.65 -4.61
N ALA A 4 -6.15 -7.61 -5.31
CA ALA A 4 -7.44 -7.56 -5.98
C ALA A 4 -7.38 -6.80 -7.30
N THR A 5 -8.24 -7.18 -8.24
CA THR A 5 -8.44 -6.45 -9.50
C THR A 5 -9.92 -6.34 -9.84
N PHE A 6 -10.27 -5.28 -10.57
CA PHE A 6 -11.62 -5.06 -11.10
C PHE A 6 -11.54 -4.68 -12.59
N PRO A 7 -12.34 -5.30 -13.48
CA PRO A 7 -12.37 -4.91 -14.89
C PRO A 7 -12.94 -3.51 -15.11
N VAL A 8 -12.24 -2.70 -15.92
CA VAL A 8 -12.66 -1.36 -16.33
C VAL A 8 -12.43 -1.25 -17.83
N GLY A 9 -13.51 -1.45 -18.59
CA GLY A 9 -13.43 -1.59 -20.05
C GLY A 9 -12.62 -2.83 -20.42
N ASP A 10 -11.55 -2.63 -21.19
CA ASP A 10 -10.61 -3.66 -21.67
C ASP A 10 -9.40 -3.85 -20.75
N ARG A 11 -9.27 -3.06 -19.68
CA ARG A 11 -8.15 -3.08 -18.73
C ARG A 11 -8.63 -3.39 -17.32
N LEU A 12 -7.68 -3.52 -16.39
CA LEU A 12 -7.99 -3.77 -14.97
C LEU A 12 -7.63 -2.55 -14.10
N PHE A 13 -8.39 -2.35 -13.04
CA PHE A 13 -8.00 -1.50 -11.92
C PHE A 13 -7.51 -2.38 -10.77
N CYS A 14 -6.34 -2.08 -10.22
CA CYS A 14 -5.72 -2.88 -9.16
C CYS A 14 -5.92 -2.26 -7.77
N VAL A 15 -6.02 -3.09 -6.74
CA VAL A 15 -5.89 -2.68 -5.34
C VAL A 15 -4.83 -3.56 -4.66
N GLU A 16 -3.92 -2.92 -3.91
CA GLU A 16 -2.96 -3.60 -3.03
C GLU A 16 -3.17 -3.11 -1.59
N TRP A 17 -3.26 -4.04 -0.65
CA TRP A 17 -3.45 -3.77 0.78
C TRP A 17 -2.15 -4.03 1.53
N GLU A 18 -1.47 -2.96 1.96
CA GLU A 18 -0.15 -3.08 2.58
C GLU A 18 -0.21 -2.98 4.10
N THR A 19 -0.08 -4.15 4.74
CA THR A 19 0.31 -4.31 6.14
C THR A 19 1.69 -4.97 6.27
N GLY A 20 2.39 -5.15 5.16
CA GLY A 20 3.76 -5.67 5.13
C GLY A 20 4.79 -4.61 5.50
N ASN A 21 6.08 -4.98 5.40
CA ASN A 21 7.18 -4.05 5.61
C ASN A 21 7.13 -2.88 4.59
N ILE A 22 7.54 -1.67 4.95
CA ILE A 22 7.56 -0.51 4.03
C ILE A 22 8.16 -0.82 2.63
N SER A 23 9.16 -1.68 2.54
CA SER A 23 9.73 -2.11 1.26
C SER A 23 8.76 -2.88 0.34
N SER A 24 7.76 -3.61 0.88
CA SER A 24 6.71 -4.23 0.07
C SER A 24 5.84 -3.18 -0.61
N SER A 25 5.53 -2.07 0.06
CA SER A 25 4.77 -0.97 -0.53
C SER A 25 5.45 -0.37 -1.77
N HIS A 26 6.78 -0.22 -1.78
CA HIS A 26 7.51 0.19 -2.99
C HIS A 26 7.34 -0.81 -4.13
N ARG A 27 7.42 -2.11 -3.82
CA ARG A 27 7.23 -3.18 -4.80
C ARG A 27 5.80 -3.19 -5.33
N ALA A 28 4.79 -2.98 -4.49
CA ALA A 28 3.38 -2.89 -4.88
C ALA A 28 3.15 -1.73 -5.87
N ILE A 29 3.63 -0.53 -5.55
CA ILE A 29 3.51 0.63 -6.47
C ILE A 29 4.23 0.38 -7.78
N ASN A 30 5.46 -0.15 -7.75
CA ASN A 30 6.21 -0.44 -8.97
C ASN A 30 5.52 -1.51 -9.83
N LYS A 31 4.89 -2.51 -9.22
CA LYS A 31 4.12 -3.55 -9.90
C LYS A 31 2.89 -2.95 -10.61
N MET A 32 2.16 -2.04 -9.94
CA MET A 32 1.03 -1.32 -10.54
C MET A 32 1.48 -0.37 -11.66
N ALA A 33 2.54 0.41 -11.44
CA ALA A 33 3.12 1.30 -12.44
C ALA A 33 3.54 0.54 -13.71
N LEU A 34 4.18 -0.62 -13.54
CA LEU A 34 4.54 -1.50 -14.67
C LEU A 34 3.31 -2.02 -15.43
N GLY A 35 2.23 -2.35 -14.71
CA GLY A 35 0.96 -2.75 -15.31
C GLY A 35 0.30 -1.63 -16.13
N ILE A 36 0.38 -0.39 -15.66
CA ILE A 36 -0.12 0.81 -16.38
C ILE A 36 0.73 1.05 -17.63
N LEU A 37 2.06 1.04 -17.51
CA LEU A 37 2.98 1.20 -18.65
C LEU A 37 2.76 0.15 -19.75
N LYS A 38 2.38 -1.08 -19.37
CA LYS A 38 2.05 -2.18 -20.29
C LYS A 38 0.62 -2.13 -20.82
N LYS A 39 -0.18 -1.11 -20.45
CA LYS A 39 -1.60 -0.99 -20.81
C LYS A 39 -2.46 -2.19 -20.36
N ILE A 40 -2.01 -2.93 -19.33
CA ILE A 40 -2.78 -4.01 -18.70
C ILE A 40 -3.68 -3.43 -17.61
N LEU A 41 -3.17 -2.46 -16.87
CA LEU A 41 -3.92 -1.72 -15.86
C LEU A 41 -4.31 -0.35 -16.39
N ILE A 42 -5.52 0.12 -16.05
CA ILE A 42 -5.91 1.53 -16.18
C ILE A 42 -5.60 2.32 -14.90
N GLY A 43 -5.33 1.62 -13.80
CA GLY A 43 -4.92 2.26 -12.57
C GLY A 43 -4.67 1.29 -11.42
N GLY A 44 -4.29 1.85 -10.29
CA GLY A 44 -4.01 1.13 -9.08
C GLY A 44 -4.17 1.99 -7.82
N ALA A 45 -4.69 1.39 -6.76
CA ALA A 45 -4.76 1.99 -5.43
C ALA A 45 -3.92 1.19 -4.44
N LEU A 46 -2.96 1.86 -3.78
CA LEU A 46 -2.26 1.33 -2.62
C LEU A 46 -2.97 1.79 -1.35
N ILE A 47 -3.39 0.85 -0.50
CA ILE A 47 -3.94 1.16 0.82
C ILE A 47 -2.87 0.94 1.87
N VAL A 48 -2.57 1.98 2.66
CA VAL A 48 -1.56 1.96 3.73
C VAL A 48 -2.06 2.70 4.98
N PRO A 49 -1.57 2.36 6.17
CA PRO A 49 -1.90 3.12 7.38
C PRO A 49 -1.26 4.52 7.38
N THR A 50 -1.88 5.43 8.12
CA THR A 50 -1.27 6.71 8.51
C THR A 50 -0.11 6.49 9.50
N ARG A 51 0.67 7.55 9.77
CA ARG A 51 1.70 7.50 10.80
C ARG A 51 1.13 7.32 12.21
N GLU A 52 -0.08 7.81 12.48
CA GLU A 52 -0.72 7.68 13.80
C GLU A 52 -1.17 6.24 14.04
N MET A 53 -1.78 5.59 13.05
CA MET A 53 -2.12 4.17 13.14
C MET A 53 -0.87 3.29 13.23
N TYR A 54 0.17 3.59 12.44
CA TYR A 54 1.45 2.86 12.45
C TYR A 54 2.05 2.69 13.86
N ARG A 55 1.91 3.69 14.74
CA ARG A 55 2.48 3.65 16.11
C ARG A 55 2.01 2.46 16.94
N TYR A 56 0.87 1.88 16.60
CA TYR A 56 0.26 0.76 17.33
C TYR A 56 0.44 -0.58 16.61
N LEU A 57 1.04 -0.59 15.41
CA LEU A 57 1.24 -1.79 14.59
C LEU A 57 2.62 -2.42 14.82
N THR A 58 2.86 -3.55 14.16
CA THR A 58 4.19 -4.18 14.14
C THR A 58 5.22 -3.24 13.51
N ASP A 59 6.45 -3.27 14.02
CA ASP A 59 7.52 -2.39 13.58
C ASP A 59 7.81 -2.52 12.07
N ARG A 60 8.11 -1.38 11.44
CA ARG A 60 8.41 -1.22 10.00
C ARG A 60 7.29 -1.60 9.03
N VAL A 61 6.05 -1.73 9.49
CA VAL A 61 4.89 -1.77 8.58
C VAL A 61 4.85 -0.51 7.71
N GLY A 62 4.51 -0.65 6.42
CA GLY A 62 4.40 0.46 5.49
C GLY A 62 3.43 1.54 6.00
N ASN A 63 3.75 2.82 5.80
CA ASN A 63 2.89 3.93 6.20
C ASN A 63 3.05 5.12 5.25
N LEU A 64 2.01 5.96 5.16
CA LEU A 64 1.97 7.09 4.23
C LEU A 64 3.19 8.02 4.36
N ARG A 65 3.58 8.37 5.60
CA ARG A 65 4.64 9.35 5.86
C ARG A 65 5.99 8.91 5.29
N GLU A 66 6.29 7.61 5.34
CA GLU A 66 7.53 7.05 4.78
C GLU A 66 7.48 6.91 3.26
N LEU A 67 6.31 6.76 2.65
CA LEU A 67 6.15 6.68 1.20
C LEU A 67 6.18 8.05 0.52
N GLN A 68 5.65 9.09 1.16
CA GLN A 68 5.51 10.44 0.58
C GLN A 68 6.77 11.00 -0.08
N PRO A 69 7.98 10.87 0.51
CA PRO A 69 9.22 11.35 -0.12
C PRO A 69 9.50 10.77 -1.51
N TYR A 70 8.93 9.60 -1.83
CA TYR A 70 9.11 8.91 -3.11
C TYR A 70 8.03 9.27 -4.15
N PHE A 71 7.00 10.04 -3.80
CA PHE A 71 5.96 10.44 -4.74
C PHE A 71 6.48 11.14 -6.01
N PRO A 72 7.51 12.01 -5.94
CA PRO A 72 8.09 12.59 -7.15
C PRO A 72 8.62 11.54 -8.14
N LEU A 73 9.18 10.43 -7.66
CA LEU A 73 9.68 9.35 -8.52
C LEU A 73 8.55 8.72 -9.34
N TRP A 74 7.42 8.41 -8.70
CA TRP A 74 6.28 7.78 -9.39
C TRP A 74 5.51 8.77 -10.27
N LYS A 75 5.49 10.06 -9.89
CA LYS A 75 4.92 11.14 -10.72
C LYS A 75 5.73 11.41 -11.99
N ALA A 76 7.00 11.02 -12.04
CA ALA A 76 7.85 11.22 -13.21
C ALA A 76 7.56 10.23 -14.36
N PHE A 77 6.73 9.21 -14.15
CA PHE A 77 6.33 8.30 -15.22
C PHE A 77 5.47 9.02 -16.26
N HIS A 78 5.87 8.89 -17.53
CA HIS A 78 5.11 9.40 -18.66
C HIS A 78 4.14 8.30 -19.12
N VAL A 79 2.85 8.56 -18.96
CA VAL A 79 1.75 7.68 -19.38
C VAL A 79 0.67 8.53 -20.04
N ASP A 80 0.08 8.03 -21.12
CA ASP A 80 -1.04 8.73 -21.78
C ASP A 80 -2.31 8.65 -20.91
N GLU A 81 -2.52 7.50 -20.28
CA GLU A 81 -3.67 7.19 -19.43
C GLU A 81 -3.23 6.31 -18.27
N GLY A 82 -3.65 6.66 -17.06
CA GLY A 82 -3.35 5.88 -15.88
C GLY A 82 -3.60 6.64 -14.59
N LEU A 83 -4.05 5.93 -13.55
CA LEU A 83 -4.21 6.49 -12.21
C LEU A 83 -3.42 5.66 -11.18
N LEU A 84 -2.50 6.29 -10.45
CA LEU A 84 -1.90 5.71 -9.25
C LEU A 84 -2.32 6.54 -8.04
N VAL A 85 -2.99 5.89 -7.08
CA VAL A 85 -3.46 6.54 -5.85
C VAL A 85 -2.91 5.82 -4.63
N VAL A 86 -2.56 6.60 -3.61
CA VAL A 86 -2.26 6.09 -2.28
C VAL A 86 -3.39 6.54 -1.35
N ILE A 87 -4.10 5.58 -0.77
CA ILE A 87 -5.17 5.80 0.20
C ILE A 87 -4.60 5.53 1.58
N ALA A 88 -4.61 6.55 2.43
CA ALA A 88 -4.20 6.40 3.82
C ALA A 88 -5.41 6.10 4.71
N ILE A 89 -5.30 5.05 5.53
CA ILE A 89 -6.33 4.64 6.48
C ILE A 89 -5.87 4.83 7.92
N GLU A 90 -6.82 5.07 8.81
CA GLU A 90 -6.57 5.26 10.25
C GLU A 90 -7.61 4.50 11.08
N HIS A 91 -7.32 4.30 12.35
CA HIS A 91 -8.29 3.79 13.32
C HIS A 91 -9.33 4.87 13.66
N ASP A 92 -10.57 4.48 13.93
CA ASP A 92 -11.61 5.45 14.30
C ASP A 92 -11.37 6.10 15.68
N ALA A 93 -10.81 5.33 16.62
CA ALA A 93 -10.50 5.77 17.98
C ALA A 93 -9.41 4.92 18.65
N VAL A 94 -8.87 5.40 19.77
CA VAL A 94 -7.93 4.67 20.63
C VAL A 94 -8.53 4.40 22.00
N SER A 95 -8.27 3.20 22.54
CA SER A 95 -8.67 2.83 23.90
C SER A 95 -7.65 1.87 24.51
N LYS A 96 -7.48 1.92 25.83
CA LYS A 96 -6.71 0.93 26.60
C LYS A 96 -7.55 -0.28 27.02
N ASP A 97 -8.87 -0.20 26.84
CA ASP A 97 -9.85 -1.20 27.28
C ASP A 97 -10.18 -2.21 26.18
N VAL A 98 -9.47 -2.18 25.05
CA VAL A 98 -9.62 -3.11 23.92
C VAL A 98 -8.46 -4.11 23.86
N PRO A 99 -8.70 -5.35 23.42
CA PRO A 99 -7.63 -6.33 23.28
C PRO A 99 -6.63 -5.90 22.21
N ARG A 100 -5.36 -6.25 22.42
CA ARG A 100 -4.32 -6.07 21.39
C ARG A 100 -4.58 -7.02 20.22
N ILE A 101 -4.33 -6.53 19.01
CA ILE A 101 -4.27 -7.40 17.82
C ILE A 101 -3.10 -8.38 18.00
N LYS A 102 -3.39 -9.68 17.90
CA LYS A 102 -2.39 -10.73 18.09
C LYS A 102 -1.31 -10.64 17.00
N LYS A 103 -0.05 -10.81 17.38
CA LYS A 103 1.07 -10.90 16.45
C LYS A 103 1.34 -12.36 16.08
N GLY A 104 1.79 -12.60 14.85
CA GLY A 104 2.36 -13.89 14.45
C GLY A 104 3.76 -14.09 15.02
N THR A 105 4.38 -15.22 14.66
CA THR A 105 5.76 -15.58 15.05
C THR A 105 6.77 -15.26 13.95
N ASP A 106 6.46 -14.30 13.07
CA ASP A 106 7.25 -14.00 11.87
C ASP A 106 8.56 -13.28 12.16
N GLY A 107 9.58 -13.54 11.34
CA GLY A 107 10.87 -12.86 11.40
C GLY A 107 11.62 -13.12 12.72
N ARG A 108 11.92 -12.04 13.46
CA ARG A 108 12.65 -12.09 14.75
C ARG A 108 11.71 -12.06 15.97
N ALA A 109 10.46 -12.50 15.83
CA ALA A 109 9.47 -12.41 16.91
C ALA A 109 9.80 -13.29 18.14
N LEU A 110 10.65 -14.31 17.99
CA LEU A 110 10.99 -15.29 19.03
C LEU A 110 12.45 -15.22 19.52
N GLN A 111 13.22 -14.23 19.05
CA GLN A 111 14.65 -14.05 19.35
C GLN A 111 14.87 -12.90 20.33
#